data_AF-A0A1Q7CB50-F1
#
_entry.id   AF-A0A1Q7CB50-F1
#
_cell.length_a   1.000
_cell.length_b   1.000
_cell.length_c   1.000
_cell.angle_alpha   90.00
_cell.angle_beta   90.00
_cell.angle_gamma   90.00
#
_symmetry.space_group_name_H-M   'P 1'
#
loop_
_entity.id
_entity.type
_entity.pdbx_description
1 polymer ?
#
loop_
_entity_poly.entity_id
_entity_poly.type
_entity_poly.pdbx_seq_one_letter_code
_entity_poly.pdbx_strand_id
1 'polypeptide(L)'
;MQLDDHLKNLLRELGHAINDTVSDSDRITGAIAGVRAHGYDIVLKLDATIGLAKRDAAAAEAAKLTTQDRRFLESLRIQVDQEPFSEDNDKKPAPRLAMTPQDVRFLKSLRIATDDAE
;
A
#
# COMPACT_ATOMS: atom_id res chain seq x y z
N MET A 1 0.29 -30.06 11.87
CA MET A 1 1.23 -30.29 10.76
C MET A 1 0.59 -30.17 9.36
N GLN A 2 -0.74 -30.26 9.21
CA GLN A 2 -1.40 -30.19 7.88
C GLN A 2 -1.41 -28.80 7.20
N LEU A 3 -1.29 -27.70 7.96
CA LEU A 3 -1.30 -26.34 7.40
C LEU A 3 -0.07 -26.08 6.51
N ASP A 4 1.07 -26.64 6.90
CA ASP A 4 2.33 -26.50 6.16
C ASP A 4 2.27 -27.24 4.82
N ASP A 5 1.56 -28.37 4.74
CA ASP A 5 1.40 -29.13 3.50
C ASP A 5 0.48 -28.41 2.51
N HIS A 6 -0.58 -27.77 3.00
CA HIS A 6 -1.45 -26.96 2.15
C HIS A 6 -0.71 -25.72 1.61
N LEU A 7 0.08 -25.04 2.46
CA LEU A 7 0.88 -23.91 2.02
C LEU A 7 1.94 -24.30 0.99
N LYS A 8 2.64 -25.42 1.19
CA LYS A 8 3.58 -25.96 0.20
C LYS A 8 2.92 -26.24 -1.14
N ASN A 9 1.71 -26.79 -1.13
CA ASN A 9 0.96 -27.05 -2.37
C ASN A 9 0.59 -25.74 -3.09
N LEU A 10 0.12 -24.72 -2.36
CA LEU A 10 -0.17 -23.40 -2.94
C LEU A 10 1.09 -22.73 -3.52
N LEU A 11 2.22 -22.81 -2.82
CA LEU A 11 3.50 -22.29 -3.34
C LEU A 11 3.96 -23.02 -4.59
N ARG A 12 3.76 -24.33 -4.65
CA ARG A 12 4.10 -25.14 -5.82
C ARG A 12 3.19 -24.83 -7.02
N GLU A 13 1.90 -24.68 -6.79
CA GLU A 13 0.92 -24.32 -7.82
C GLU A 13 1.19 -22.92 -8.37
N LEU A 14 1.51 -21.95 -7.50
CA LEU A 14 1.94 -20.62 -7.92
C LEU A 14 3.24 -20.68 -8.74
N GLY A 15 4.21 -21.50 -8.32
CA GLY A 15 5.44 -21.72 -9.07
C GLY A 15 5.18 -22.27 -10.48
N HIS A 16 4.27 -23.25 -10.60
CA HIS A 16 3.84 -23.78 -11.89
C HIS A 16 3.16 -22.71 -12.74
N ALA A 17 2.18 -21.97 -12.20
CA ALA A 17 1.47 -20.92 -12.94
C ALA A 17 2.41 -19.82 -13.46
N ILE A 18 3.41 -19.42 -12.66
CA ILE A 18 4.42 -18.46 -13.10
C ILE A 18 5.30 -19.07 -14.20
N ASN A 19 5.75 -20.32 -14.06
CA ASN A 19 6.59 -20.96 -15.06
C ASN A 19 5.85 -21.09 -16.41
N ASP A 20 4.58 -21.50 -16.39
CA ASP A 20 3.74 -21.60 -17.57
C ASP A 20 3.56 -20.22 -18.22
N THR A 21 3.22 -19.20 -17.42
CA THR A 21 3.06 -17.81 -17.90
C THR A 21 4.35 -17.26 -18.52
N VAL A 22 5.52 -17.59 -17.95
CA VAL A 22 6.82 -17.13 -18.46
C VAL A 22 7.18 -17.88 -19.75
N SER A 23 6.89 -19.17 -19.82
CA SER A 23 7.19 -20.02 -20.97
C SER A 23 6.32 -19.68 -22.18
N ASP A 24 5.05 -19.35 -21.95
CA ASP A 24 4.10 -19.00 -23.01
C ASP A 24 4.13 -17.50 -23.39
N SER A 25 4.96 -16.68 -22.71
CA SER A 25 5.03 -15.26 -22.99
C SER A 25 5.94 -14.96 -24.18
N ASP A 26 5.34 -14.60 -25.31
CA ASP A 26 6.05 -14.11 -26.51
C ASP A 26 6.95 -12.90 -26.20
N ARG A 27 6.52 -12.04 -25.27
CA ARG A 27 7.28 -10.85 -24.86
C ARG A 27 8.60 -11.23 -24.18
N ILE A 28 8.59 -12.27 -23.34
CA ILE A 28 9.80 -12.75 -22.66
C ILE A 28 10.70 -13.49 -23.66
N THR A 29 10.11 -14.36 -24.48
CA THR A 29 10.83 -15.10 -25.53
C THR A 29 11.53 -14.16 -26.50
N GLY A 30 10.87 -13.08 -26.95
CA GLY A 30 11.47 -12.08 -27.82
C GLY A 30 12.65 -11.33 -27.17
N ALA A 31 12.54 -10.99 -25.88
CA ALA A 31 13.62 -10.36 -25.15
C ALA A 31 14.84 -11.30 -25.02
N ILE A 32 14.61 -12.59 -24.72
CA ILE A 32 15.67 -13.61 -24.63
C ILE A 32 16.34 -13.79 -26.00
N ALA A 33 15.55 -13.90 -27.07
CA ALA A 33 16.08 -14.04 -28.43
C ALA A 33 16.93 -12.83 -28.85
N GLY A 34 16.50 -11.62 -28.49
CA GLY A 34 17.26 -10.39 -28.72
C GLY A 34 18.62 -10.42 -28.02
N VAL A 35 18.67 -10.83 -26.75
CA VAL A 35 19.94 -10.92 -26.02
C VAL A 35 20.83 -12.03 -26.58
N ARG A 36 20.27 -13.18 -26.96
CA ARG A 36 21.01 -14.28 -27.60
C ARG A 36 21.56 -13.90 -28.98
N ALA A 37 20.84 -13.08 -29.74
CA ALA A 37 21.30 -12.56 -31.03
C ALA A 37 22.55 -11.66 -30.91
N HIS A 38 22.79 -11.07 -29.73
CA HIS A 38 24.01 -10.30 -29.44
C HIS A 38 25.16 -11.18 -28.91
N GLY A 39 25.00 -12.51 -28.92
CA GLY A 39 26.05 -13.47 -28.56
C GLY A 39 26.12 -13.84 -27.08
N TYR A 40 25.11 -13.48 -26.28
CA TYR A 40 25.04 -13.84 -24.86
C TYR A 40 24.17 -15.08 -24.62
N ASP A 41 24.61 -16.00 -23.76
CA ASP A 41 23.76 -17.11 -23.30
C ASP A 41 22.99 -16.73 -22.05
N ILE A 42 21.68 -17.00 -22.03
CA ILE A 42 20.78 -16.63 -20.95
C ILE A 42 20.34 -17.88 -20.19
N VAL A 43 20.44 -17.80 -18.86
CA VAL A 43 19.79 -18.71 -17.92
C VAL A 43 18.94 -17.87 -16.98
N LEU A 44 17.62 -18.04 -17.04
CA LEU A 44 16.69 -17.30 -16.20
C LEU A 44 16.42 -18.07 -14.90
N LYS A 45 16.73 -17.45 -13.75
CA LYS A 45 16.32 -17.94 -12.42
C LYS A 45 15.39 -16.91 -11.79
N LEU A 46 14.20 -17.34 -11.39
CA LEU A 46 13.19 -16.48 -10.78
C LEU A 46 13.15 -16.73 -9.27
N ASP A 47 13.75 -15.84 -8.48
CA ASP A 47 13.68 -15.87 -7.02
C ASP A 47 12.66 -14.81 -6.56
N ALA A 48 11.43 -15.23 -6.27
CA ALA A 48 10.36 -14.35 -5.77
C ALA A 48 10.12 -14.59 -4.27
N THR A 49 10.33 -13.57 -3.43
CA THR A 49 10.00 -13.63 -2.00
C THR A 49 8.54 -13.21 -1.80
N ILE A 50 7.70 -14.13 -1.33
CA ILE A 50 6.28 -13.87 -1.12
C ILE A 50 6.01 -13.72 0.39
N GLY A 51 5.62 -12.51 0.80
CA GLY A 51 5.19 -12.22 2.16
C GLY A 51 3.78 -12.72 2.40
N LEU A 52 3.61 -13.68 3.32
CA LEU A 52 2.30 -14.23 3.70
C LEU A 52 1.84 -13.55 4.99
N ALA A 53 0.82 -12.69 4.90
CA ALA A 53 0.13 -12.15 6.08
C ALA A 53 -1.20 -12.90 6.26
N LYS A 54 -1.31 -13.67 7.35
CA LYS A 54 -2.57 -14.33 7.69
C LYS A 54 -3.56 -13.27 8.15
N ARG A 55 -4.61 -13.02 7.36
CA ARG A 55 -5.76 -12.22 7.80
C ARG A 55 -6.56 -13.07 8.77
N ASP A 56 -6.18 -13.04 10.05
CA ASP A 56 -7.05 -13.57 11.09
C ASP A 56 -8.31 -12.69 11.13
N ALA A 57 -9.46 -13.26 10.78
CA ALA A 57 -10.75 -12.59 10.84
C ALA A 57 -11.08 -12.06 12.26
N ALA A 58 -10.39 -12.58 13.30
CA ALA A 58 -10.46 -12.08 14.67
C ALA A 58 -9.79 -10.69 14.86
N ALA A 59 -8.81 -10.32 14.02
CA ALA A 59 -8.18 -9.00 14.08
C ALA A 59 -9.07 -7.90 13.48
N ALA A 60 -10.03 -8.27 12.61
CA ALA A 60 -11.04 -7.33 12.12
C ALA A 60 -12.05 -6.93 13.21
N GLU A 61 -12.28 -7.79 14.22
CA GLU A 61 -13.10 -7.43 15.39
C GLU A 61 -12.34 -6.62 16.45
N ALA A 62 -11.01 -6.80 16.55
CA ALA A 62 -10.16 -5.99 17.42
C ALA A 62 -9.99 -4.53 16.93
N ALA A 63 -10.39 -4.24 15.70
CA ALA A 63 -10.41 -2.88 15.13
C ALA A 63 -11.73 -2.11 15.39
N LYS A 64 -12.61 -2.62 16.28
CA LYS A 64 -13.69 -1.79 16.84
C LYS A 64 -13.08 -0.83 17.85
N LEU A 65 -12.64 0.35 17.38
CA LEU A 65 -12.23 1.48 18.21
C LEU A 65 -13.17 1.62 19.41
N THR A 66 -12.64 1.46 20.63
CA THR A 66 -13.44 1.63 21.84
C THR A 66 -13.78 3.12 22.03
N THR A 67 -14.79 3.43 22.85
CA THR A 67 -15.13 4.83 23.19
C THR A 67 -13.94 5.58 23.80
N GLN A 68 -13.04 4.87 24.47
CA GLN A 68 -11.82 5.43 25.05
C GLN A 68 -10.79 5.79 23.96
N ASP A 69 -10.63 4.95 22.95
CA ASP A 69 -9.74 5.20 21.82
C ASP A 69 -10.21 6.42 21.01
N ARG A 70 -11.53 6.60 20.85
CA ARG A 70 -12.10 7.77 20.19
C ARG A 70 -11.77 9.08 20.92
N ARG A 71 -11.91 9.11 22.25
CA ARG A 71 -11.54 10.29 23.07
C ARG A 71 -10.04 10.59 23.04
N PHE A 72 -9.22 9.56 22.95
CA PHE A 72 -7.77 9.70 22.83
C PHE A 72 -7.35 10.27 21.46
N LEU A 73 -8.02 9.84 20.38
CA LEU A 73 -7.75 10.35 19.04
C LEU A 73 -8.29 11.78 18.88
N GLU A 74 -9.41 12.11 19.51
CA GLU A 74 -9.93 13.49 19.60
C GLU A 74 -8.97 14.43 20.36
N SER A 75 -8.34 13.97 21.45
CA SER A 75 -7.36 14.78 22.18
C SER A 75 -6.07 15.02 21.38
N LEU A 76 -5.73 14.08 20.48
CA LEU A 76 -4.63 14.20 19.54
C LEU A 76 -5.00 14.94 18.23
N ARG A 77 -6.23 15.45 18.10
CA ARG A 77 -6.78 16.07 16.86
C ARG A 77 -6.66 15.17 15.62
N ILE A 78 -6.67 13.85 15.79
CA ILE A 78 -6.70 12.90 14.69
C ILE A 78 -8.18 12.69 14.32
N GLN A 79 -8.60 13.22 13.17
CA GLN A 79 -9.96 12.99 12.68
C GLN A 79 -10.08 11.54 12.19
N VAL A 80 -10.91 10.75 12.86
CA VAL A 80 -11.30 9.40 12.43
C VAL A 80 -12.64 9.52 11.69
N ASP A 81 -12.62 10.15 10.52
CA ASP A 81 -13.71 10.02 9.56
C ASP A 81 -13.57 8.66 8.88
N GLN A 82 -14.28 7.66 9.42
CA GLN A 82 -14.55 6.44 8.69
C GLN A 82 -15.71 6.69 7.73
N GLU A 83 -15.40 7.21 6.54
CA GLU A 83 -16.26 6.97 5.37
C GLU A 83 -15.64 5.81 4.58
N PRO A 84 -16.32 4.65 4.45
CA PRO A 84 -15.89 3.64 3.51
C PRO A 84 -15.96 4.26 2.12
N PHE A 85 -14.84 4.17 1.39
CA PHE A 85 -14.70 4.57 -0.01
C PHE A 85 -15.91 4.16 -0.83
N SER A 86 -16.86 5.07 -0.97
CA SER A 86 -17.91 5.05 -1.97
C SER A 86 -17.41 6.03 -3.01
N GLU A 87 -17.05 5.50 -4.17
CA GLU A 87 -16.72 6.30 -5.34
C GLU A 87 -17.92 7.20 -5.65
N ASP A 88 -17.83 8.48 -5.32
CA ASP A 88 -18.63 9.50 -6.01
C ASP A 88 -17.90 10.83 -6.08
N ASN A 89 -17.87 11.31 -7.31
CA ASN A 89 -17.13 12.44 -7.82
C ASN A 89 -17.87 13.74 -7.48
N ASP A 90 -17.53 14.39 -6.37
CA ASP A 90 -17.98 15.78 -6.14
C ASP A 90 -16.91 16.61 -5.41
N LYS A 91 -16.35 17.58 -6.13
CA LYS A 91 -15.50 18.64 -5.60
C LYS A 91 -16.27 19.46 -4.55
N LYS A 92 -16.11 19.15 -3.26
CA LYS A 92 -16.44 20.09 -2.18
C LYS A 92 -15.18 20.85 -1.74
N PRO A 93 -15.27 22.18 -1.56
CA PRO A 93 -14.11 23.01 -1.27
C PRO A 93 -13.57 22.66 0.12
N ALA A 94 -12.26 22.42 0.21
CA ALA A 94 -11.56 22.23 1.46
C ALA A 94 -11.91 23.37 2.44
N PRO A 95 -12.21 23.09 3.72
CA PRO A 95 -12.51 24.12 4.69
C PRO A 95 -11.28 25.02 4.84
N ARG A 96 -11.45 26.33 4.59
CA ARG A 96 -10.40 27.32 4.83
C ARG A 96 -10.05 27.30 6.31
N LEU A 97 -8.86 26.80 6.62
CA LEU A 97 -8.31 26.79 7.97
C LEU A 97 -8.12 28.25 8.40
N ALA A 98 -8.97 28.73 9.32
CA ALA A 98 -8.76 30.04 9.93
C ALA A 98 -7.53 29.95 10.84
N MET A 99 -6.38 30.44 10.38
CA MET A 99 -5.17 30.49 11.19
C MET A 99 -5.38 31.44 12.37
N THR A 100 -5.00 30.98 13.56
CA THR A 100 -4.95 31.87 14.73
C THR A 100 -3.64 32.68 14.72
N PRO A 101 -3.58 33.83 15.42
CA PRO A 101 -2.33 34.61 15.54
C PRO A 101 -1.17 33.83 16.16
N GLN A 102 -1.47 32.77 16.94
CA GLN A 102 -0.46 31.88 17.51
C GLN A 102 0.14 30.94 16.45
N ASP A 103 -0.67 30.44 15.53
CA ASP A 103 -0.22 29.55 14.46
C ASP A 103 0.75 30.26 13.50
N VAL A 104 0.49 31.53 13.20
CA VAL A 104 1.40 32.37 12.38
C VAL A 104 2.76 32.54 13.06
N ARG A 105 2.79 32.79 14.37
CA ARG A 105 4.05 32.92 15.14
C ARG A 105 4.83 31.61 15.16
N PHE A 106 4.12 30.48 15.30
CA PHE A 106 4.72 29.16 15.26
C PHE A 106 5.35 28.85 13.89
N LEU A 107 4.64 29.12 12.79
CA LEU A 107 5.16 28.90 11.43
C LEU A 107 6.35 29.80 11.10
N LYS A 108 6.36 31.05 11.58
CA LYS A 108 7.53 31.94 11.48
C LYS A 108 8.73 31.38 12.24
N SER A 109 8.53 30.75 13.40
CA SER A 109 9.62 30.11 14.15
C SER A 109 10.26 28.95 13.39
N LEU A 110 9.48 28.25 12.55
CA LEU A 110 9.92 27.17 11.69
C LEU A 110 10.44 27.63 10.32
N ARG A 111 10.57 28.94 10.07
CA ARG A 111 10.93 29.54 8.75
C ARG A 111 10.00 29.10 7.61
N ILE A 112 8.75 28.79 7.91
CA ILE A 112 7.73 28.49 6.91
C ILE A 112 7.08 29.83 6.52
N ALA A 113 7.12 30.16 5.23
CA ALA A 113 6.47 31.36 4.72
C ALA A 113 4.95 31.24 4.87
N THR A 114 4.34 32.21 5.54
CA THR A 114 2.89 32.41 5.60
C THR A 114 2.60 33.61 4.72
N ASP A 115 1.87 33.38 3.63
CA ASP A 115 1.45 34.44 2.69
C ASP A 115 0.18 35.07 3.28
N ASP A 116 0.34 35.99 4.22
CA ASP A 116 -0.76 36.80 4.77
C ASP A 116 -1.13 37.86 3.71
N ALA A 117 -2.08 37.54 2.84
CA ALA A 117 -2.79 38.53 2.02
C ALA A 117 -4.03 39.02 2.78
N GLU A 118 -3.89 40.21 3.39
CA GLU A 118 -4.90 41.07 4.05
C GLU A 118 -5.89 40.45 5.06
#